data_AF-A0A1M3EPR6-F1
#
_entry.id   AF-A0A1M3EPR6-F1
#
_cell.length_a   1.000
_cell.length_b   1.000
_cell.length_c   1.000
_cell.angle_alpha   90.00
_cell.angle_beta   90.00
_cell.angle_gamma   90.00
#
_symmetry.space_group_name_H-M   'P 1'
#
loop_
_entity.id
_entity.type
_entity.pdbx_description
1 polymer ?
#
loop_
_entity_poly.entity_id
_entity_poly.type
_entity_poly.pdbx_seq_one_letter_code
_entity_poly.pdbx_strand_id
1 'polypeptide(L)'
;MAAAVSTGLAYVGVTSGWYQRCDQLACRAYGYANSGYVSARTHWLAMLATGHAHPGDPCPPLGSFVFFNTGRPDGHVSLVVQADPSGCDPNVIQVTANEIFDRATGNHGGVYQLSLGRLEGMYLGGHGYLGWSDPVCAGALLPAGARPVVTGS
;
A
#
# COMPACT_ATOMS: atom_id res chain seq x y z
N MET A 1 12.10 -8.64 -0.44
CA MET A 1 11.69 -7.37 0.23
C MET A 1 12.45 -6.16 -0.30
N ALA A 2 13.79 -6.09 -0.24
CA ALA A 2 14.55 -4.91 -0.71
C ALA A 2 14.22 -4.44 -2.15
N ALA A 3 14.07 -5.37 -3.09
CA ALA A 3 13.69 -5.05 -4.47
C ALA A 3 12.26 -4.46 -4.59
N ALA A 4 11.32 -4.98 -3.79
CA ALA A 4 9.94 -4.50 -3.79
C ALA A 4 9.85 -3.09 -3.18
N VAL A 5 10.57 -2.84 -2.08
CA VAL A 5 10.66 -1.50 -1.48
C VAL A 5 11.23 -0.49 -2.48
N SER A 6 12.34 -0.83 -3.15
CA SER A 6 12.93 0.02 -4.19
C SER A 6 11.95 0.29 -5.34
N THR A 7 11.20 -0.73 -5.75
CA THR A 7 10.19 -0.62 -6.81
C THR A 7 9.00 0.25 -6.38
N GLY A 8 8.51 0.10 -5.14
CA GLY A 8 7.45 0.93 -4.58
C GLY A 8 7.87 2.40 -4.49
N LEU A 9 9.09 2.66 -4.02
CA LEU A 9 9.67 4.00 -3.97
C LEU A 9 9.84 4.61 -5.37
N ALA A 10 10.15 3.82 -6.39
CA ALA A 10 10.27 4.31 -7.76
C ALA A 10 8.95 4.87 -8.35
N TYR A 11 7.79 4.52 -7.78
CA TYR A 11 6.51 5.11 -8.17
C TYR A 11 6.23 6.45 -7.47
N VAL A 12 6.89 6.76 -6.35
CA VAL A 12 6.64 8.00 -5.61
C VAL A 12 6.93 9.21 -6.51
N GLY A 13 5.98 10.13 -6.58
CA GLY A 13 6.05 11.31 -7.45
C GLY A 13 5.40 11.14 -8.82
N VAL A 14 4.97 9.93 -9.21
CA VAL A 14 4.06 9.76 -10.36
C VAL A 14 2.79 10.56 -10.11
N THR A 15 2.32 11.30 -11.11
CA THR A 15 1.19 12.25 -11.00
C THR A 15 -0.13 11.68 -11.50
N SER A 16 -0.12 10.54 -12.20
CA SER A 16 -1.34 9.92 -12.72
C SER A 16 -1.26 8.41 -12.92
N GLY A 17 -2.41 7.79 -13.17
CA GLY A 17 -2.50 6.37 -13.56
C GLY A 17 -2.74 5.39 -12.40
N TRP A 18 -2.70 5.86 -11.15
CA TRP A 18 -2.95 5.05 -9.95
C TRP A 18 -4.28 5.35 -9.24
N TYR A 19 -5.22 6.01 -9.91
CA TYR A 19 -6.54 6.31 -9.34
C TYR A 19 -7.30 5.01 -9.01
N GLN A 20 -7.75 4.86 -7.77
CA GLN A 20 -8.43 3.66 -7.25
C GLN A 20 -7.64 2.34 -7.44
N ARG A 21 -6.31 2.40 -7.46
CA ARG A 21 -5.43 1.26 -7.75
C ARG A 21 -4.48 0.94 -6.58
N CYS A 22 -4.87 1.23 -5.34
CA CYS A 22 -4.06 0.96 -4.14
C CYS A 22 -3.51 -0.47 -4.07
N ASP A 23 -4.37 -1.45 -4.28
CA ASP A 23 -4.01 -2.87 -4.19
C ASP A 23 -3.14 -3.32 -5.37
N GLN A 24 -3.43 -2.80 -6.56
CA GLN A 24 -2.55 -3.00 -7.71
C GLN A 24 -1.17 -2.37 -7.47
N LEU A 25 -1.08 -1.19 -6.83
CA LEU A 25 0.19 -0.52 -6.55
C LEU A 25 1.05 -1.31 -5.56
N ALA A 26 0.45 -1.79 -4.47
CA ALA A 26 1.14 -2.62 -3.48
C ALA A 26 1.71 -3.90 -4.13
N CYS A 27 0.89 -4.63 -4.89
CA CYS A 27 1.32 -5.83 -5.60
C CYS A 27 2.25 -5.54 -6.79
N ARG A 28 2.18 -4.35 -7.40
CA ARG A 28 3.10 -3.92 -8.45
C ARG A 28 4.54 -3.87 -7.96
N ALA A 29 4.75 -3.46 -6.71
CA ALA A 29 6.07 -3.48 -6.09
C ALA A 29 6.68 -4.89 -6.07
N TYR A 30 5.84 -5.92 -6.00
CA TYR A 30 6.22 -7.34 -6.02
C TYR A 30 6.23 -7.96 -7.43
N GLY A 31 6.11 -7.15 -8.49
CA GLY A 31 6.19 -7.63 -9.87
C GLY A 31 4.88 -8.16 -10.43
N TYR A 32 3.74 -7.90 -9.79
CA TYR A 32 2.44 -8.30 -10.29
C TYR A 32 1.79 -7.21 -11.15
N ALA A 33 1.05 -7.63 -12.18
CA ALA A 33 0.24 -6.75 -13.01
C ALA A 33 -1.03 -6.29 -12.28
N ASN A 34 -1.57 -7.11 -11.38
CA ASN A 34 -2.72 -6.83 -10.51
C ASN A 34 -2.58 -7.59 -9.19
N SER A 35 -3.38 -7.27 -8.16
CA SER A 35 -3.29 -7.97 -6.87
C SER A 35 -3.93 -9.37 -6.89
N GLY A 36 -4.83 -9.63 -7.83
CA GLY A 36 -5.70 -10.82 -7.84
C GLY A 36 -6.95 -10.67 -6.96
N TYR A 37 -7.13 -9.54 -6.29
CA TYR A 37 -8.29 -9.24 -5.47
C TYR A 37 -9.06 -8.05 -6.05
N VAL A 38 -10.38 -8.07 -5.93
CA VAL A 38 -11.25 -7.01 -6.47
C VAL A 38 -11.21 -5.71 -5.65
N SER A 39 -10.75 -5.77 -4.40
CA SER A 39 -10.58 -4.63 -3.51
C SER A 39 -9.60 -4.92 -2.38
N ALA A 40 -9.07 -3.88 -1.75
CA ALA A 40 -8.20 -4.01 -0.58
C ALA A 40 -8.91 -4.70 0.60
N ARG A 41 -10.22 -4.45 0.77
CA ARG A 41 -11.05 -5.17 1.74
C ARG A 41 -11.09 -6.67 1.45
N THR A 42 -11.29 -7.05 0.19
CA THR A 42 -11.32 -8.48 -0.20
C THR A 42 -9.96 -9.12 0.03
N HIS A 43 -8.89 -8.40 -0.28
CA HIS A 43 -7.52 -8.84 -0.02
C HIS A 43 -7.29 -9.05 1.48
N TRP A 44 -7.64 -8.09 2.34
CA TRP A 44 -7.55 -8.24 3.80
C TRP A 44 -8.30 -9.47 4.33
N LEU A 45 -9.55 -9.66 3.87
CA LEU A 45 -10.36 -10.82 4.28
C LEU A 45 -9.73 -12.15 3.84
N ALA A 46 -9.09 -12.19 2.68
CA ALA A 46 -8.33 -13.36 2.24
C ALA A 46 -7.12 -13.61 3.17
N MET A 47 -6.36 -12.56 3.53
CA MET A 47 -5.21 -12.68 4.43
C MET A 47 -5.60 -13.17 5.82
N LEU A 48 -6.77 -12.74 6.33
CA LEU A 48 -7.37 -13.29 7.55
C LEU A 48 -7.68 -14.78 7.40
N ALA A 49 -8.38 -15.16 6.33
CA ALA A 49 -8.80 -16.54 6.11
C ALA A 49 -7.63 -17.51 5.93
N THR A 50 -6.50 -17.05 5.39
CA THR A 50 -5.31 -17.88 5.13
C THR A 50 -4.24 -17.78 6.23
N GLY A 51 -4.47 -16.99 7.28
CA GLY A 51 -3.53 -16.85 8.40
C GLY A 51 -2.29 -16.01 8.12
N HIS A 52 -2.33 -15.14 7.11
CA HIS A 52 -1.26 -14.18 6.79
C HIS A 52 -1.46 -12.81 7.44
N ALA A 53 -2.66 -12.54 7.97
CA ALA A 53 -2.99 -11.28 8.61
C ALA A 53 -2.56 -11.24 10.09
N HIS A 54 -2.11 -10.06 10.50
CA HIS A 54 -1.76 -9.67 11.86
C HIS A 54 -2.69 -8.52 12.29
N PRO A 55 -3.91 -8.82 12.77
CA PRO A 55 -4.94 -7.81 13.02
C PRO A 55 -4.57 -6.89 14.19
N GLY A 56 -4.67 -5.58 13.97
CA GLY A 56 -4.39 -4.56 14.97
C GLY A 56 -2.94 -4.45 15.43
N ASP A 57 -2.03 -5.29 14.90
CA ASP A 57 -0.62 -5.24 15.24
C ASP A 57 0.03 -3.94 14.71
N PRO A 58 0.60 -3.08 15.58
CA PRO A 58 1.16 -1.80 15.17
C PRO A 58 2.57 -1.90 14.59
N CYS A 59 3.15 -3.10 14.50
CA CYS A 59 4.56 -3.33 14.16
C CYS A 59 4.74 -3.97 12.77
N PRO A 60 4.29 -3.36 11.65
CA PRO A 60 4.39 -3.98 10.35
C PRO A 60 5.87 -4.04 9.88
N PRO A 61 6.36 -5.23 9.45
CA PRO A 61 7.71 -5.38 8.94
C PRO A 61 7.95 -4.64 7.62
N LEU A 62 9.22 -4.36 7.30
CA LEU A 62 9.59 -3.76 6.02
C LEU A 62 9.10 -4.63 4.84
N GLY A 63 8.37 -4.03 3.90
CA GLY A 63 7.82 -4.71 2.73
C GLY A 63 6.48 -5.39 2.95
N SER A 64 5.94 -5.41 4.17
CA SER A 64 4.58 -5.90 4.43
C SER A 64 3.51 -4.99 3.81
N PHE A 65 2.28 -5.49 3.77
CA PHE A 65 1.11 -4.70 3.40
C PHE A 65 0.34 -4.30 4.65
N VAL A 66 -0.02 -3.02 4.76
CA VAL A 66 -0.92 -2.51 5.81
C VAL A 66 -2.30 -2.23 5.21
N PHE A 67 -3.36 -2.57 5.93
CA PHE A 67 -4.74 -2.46 5.45
C PHE A 67 -5.55 -1.49 6.30
N PHE A 68 -6.49 -0.82 5.65
CA PHE A 68 -7.36 0.17 6.29
C PHE A 68 -8.82 -0.01 5.91
N ASN A 69 -9.68 0.13 6.91
CA ASN A 69 -11.06 0.51 6.74
C ASN A 69 -11.13 2.03 6.55
N THR A 70 -11.58 2.45 5.38
CA THR A 70 -11.70 3.87 5.02
C THR A 70 -13.11 4.42 5.23
N GLY A 71 -14.05 3.58 5.71
CA GLY A 71 -15.49 3.86 5.68
C GLY A 71 -16.13 3.66 4.30
N ARG A 72 -15.33 3.29 3.29
CA ARG A 72 -15.79 2.95 1.94
C ARG A 72 -15.70 1.44 1.69
N PRO A 73 -16.47 0.88 0.74
CA PRO A 73 -16.53 -0.57 0.50
C PRO A 73 -15.18 -1.22 0.20
N ASP A 74 -14.30 -0.53 -0.52
CA ASP A 74 -13.06 -1.12 -1.05
C ASP A 74 -11.89 -1.13 -0.07
N GLY A 75 -11.93 -0.32 0.98
CA GLY A 75 -10.80 -0.12 1.91
C GLY A 75 -9.59 0.54 1.25
N HIS A 76 -8.43 0.42 1.89
CA HIS A 76 -7.14 0.83 1.33
C HIS A 76 -6.05 -0.14 1.76
N VAL A 77 -5.01 -0.28 0.95
CA VAL A 77 -3.81 -1.05 1.26
C VAL A 77 -2.57 -0.27 0.83
N SER A 78 -1.51 -0.39 1.62
CA SER A 78 -0.25 0.31 1.37
C SER A 78 0.94 -0.61 1.61
N LEU A 79 2.03 -0.38 0.86
CA LEU A 79 3.30 -1.07 1.08
C LEU A 79 4.12 -0.33 2.14
N VAL A 80 4.66 -1.05 3.12
CA VAL A 80 5.66 -0.51 4.05
C VAL A 80 7.02 -0.40 3.38
N VAL A 81 7.53 0.83 3.26
CA VAL A 81 8.83 1.15 2.62
C VAL A 81 9.90 1.56 3.62
N GLN A 82 9.52 1.83 4.87
CA GLN A 82 10.42 1.97 6.02
C GLN A 82 9.68 1.44 7.25
N ALA A 83 10.31 0.52 7.99
CA ALA A 83 9.77 0.00 9.25
C ALA A 83 10.50 0.62 10.45
N ASP A 84 9.90 0.50 11.64
CA ASP A 84 10.52 0.80 12.92
C ASP A 84 10.51 -0.47 13.80
N PRO A 85 11.48 -1.37 13.64
CA PRO A 85 11.48 -2.64 14.36
C PRO A 85 11.73 -2.49 15.88
N SER A 86 12.12 -1.29 16.34
CA SER A 86 12.47 -1.01 17.74
C SER A 86 11.36 -0.32 18.52
N GLY A 87 10.58 0.54 17.87
CA GLY A 87 9.55 1.35 18.54
C GLY A 87 8.14 1.18 17.99
N CYS A 88 7.99 0.59 16.80
CA CYS A 88 6.74 0.52 16.07
C CYS A 88 6.01 1.88 16.00
N ASP A 89 6.77 2.99 15.95
CA ASP A 89 6.19 4.33 15.94
C ASP A 89 5.55 4.57 14.55
N PRO A 90 4.22 4.73 14.46
CA PRO A 90 3.56 4.94 13.19
C PRO A 90 3.98 6.26 12.51
N ASN A 91 4.61 7.19 13.24
CA ASN A 91 5.17 8.41 12.66
C ASN A 91 6.55 8.21 12.04
N VAL A 92 7.26 7.14 12.39
CA VAL A 92 8.54 6.75 11.81
C VAL A 92 8.35 5.80 10.64
N ILE A 93 7.42 4.85 10.75
CA ILE A 93 7.07 3.90 9.68
C ILE A 93 6.58 4.67 8.45
N GLN A 94 7.15 4.39 7.28
CA GLN A 94 6.76 5.02 6.01
C GLN A 94 6.08 4.01 5.09
N VAL A 95 5.05 4.48 4.39
CA VAL A 95 4.26 3.69 3.44
C VAL A 95 4.09 4.42 2.11
N THR A 96 3.81 3.67 1.05
CA THR A 96 3.30 4.26 -0.20
C THR A 96 1.78 4.36 -0.17
N ALA A 97 1.23 5.43 -0.73
CA ALA A 97 -0.21 5.53 -0.94
C ALA A 97 -0.51 6.22 -2.27
N ASN A 98 -1.52 5.74 -2.98
CA ASN A 98 -2.04 6.40 -4.17
C ASN A 98 -3.15 7.38 -3.77
N GLU A 99 -3.35 8.43 -4.56
CA GLU A 99 -4.50 9.35 -4.57
C GLU A 99 -4.75 10.22 -3.31
N ILE A 100 -3.99 10.00 -2.23
CA ILE A 100 -4.19 10.65 -0.93
C ILE A 100 -4.09 12.19 -0.96
N PHE A 101 -3.27 12.75 -1.86
CA PHE A 101 -3.13 14.20 -2.02
C PHE A 101 -3.57 14.73 -3.39
N ASP A 102 -4.26 13.93 -4.20
CA ASP A 102 -4.67 14.32 -5.56
C ASP A 102 -5.44 15.64 -5.60
N ARG A 103 -6.38 15.83 -4.65
CA ARG A 103 -7.13 17.08 -4.53
C ARG A 103 -6.24 18.29 -4.24
N ALA A 104 -5.20 18.11 -3.43
CA ALA A 104 -4.31 19.19 -3.02
C ALA A 104 -3.25 19.50 -4.08
N THR A 105 -2.84 18.51 -4.88
CA THR A 105 -1.78 18.66 -5.88
C THR A 105 -2.29 18.82 -7.31
N GLY A 106 -3.57 18.55 -7.57
CA GLY A 106 -4.13 18.48 -8.93
C GLY A 106 -3.78 17.19 -9.68
N ASN A 107 -3.26 16.17 -9.00
CA ASN A 107 -2.93 14.88 -9.59
C ASN A 107 -4.19 14.04 -9.83
N HIS A 108 -4.06 12.98 -10.65
CA HIS A 108 -5.15 12.03 -10.90
C HIS A 108 -4.65 10.59 -10.87
N GLY A 109 -4.55 10.05 -9.66
CA GLY A 109 -3.86 8.81 -9.35
C GLY A 109 -2.38 9.04 -9.10
N GLY A 110 -2.03 10.06 -8.30
CA GLY A 110 -0.64 10.28 -7.89
C GLY A 110 -0.19 9.25 -6.86
N VAL A 111 1.12 9.07 -6.69
CA VAL A 111 1.71 8.16 -5.67
C VAL A 111 2.62 8.95 -4.73
N TYR A 112 2.43 8.72 -3.43
CA TYR A 112 3.04 9.50 -2.36
C TYR A 112 3.72 8.58 -1.35
N GLN A 113 4.75 9.10 -0.69
CA GLN A 113 5.33 8.54 0.51
C GLN A 113 4.93 9.39 1.71
N LEU A 114 4.46 8.75 2.78
CA LEU A 114 4.05 9.40 4.02
C LEU A 114 4.18 8.43 5.19
N SER A 115 4.12 8.97 6.41
CA SER A 115 4.11 8.13 7.61
C SER A 115 2.80 7.33 7.72
N LEU A 116 2.89 6.13 8.31
CA LEU A 116 1.73 5.29 8.60
C LEU A 116 0.69 6.04 9.43
N GLY A 117 1.13 6.74 10.49
CA GLY A 117 0.25 7.50 11.37
C GLY A 117 -0.45 8.66 10.66
N ARG A 118 0.21 9.29 9.68
CA ARG A 118 -0.45 10.31 8.85
C ARG A 118 -1.53 9.70 7.98
N LEU A 119 -1.26 8.56 7.35
CA LEU A 119 -2.25 7.86 6.52
C LEU A 119 -3.44 7.37 7.34
N GLU A 120 -3.17 6.75 8.50
CA GLU A 120 -4.19 6.28 9.44
C GLU A 120 -5.09 7.43 9.90
N GLY A 121 -4.51 8.58 10.27
CA GLY A 121 -5.26 9.77 10.67
C GLY A 121 -6.21 10.32 9.60
N MET A 122 -6.04 9.94 8.34
CA MET A 122 -6.94 10.32 7.24
C MET A 122 -8.17 9.42 7.12
N TYR A 123 -8.20 8.28 7.82
CA TYR A 123 -9.29 7.31 7.76
C TYR A 123 -9.98 7.17 9.10
N LEU A 124 -11.30 7.40 9.10
CA LEU A 124 -12.17 7.20 10.27
C LEU A 124 -11.65 7.86 11.55
N GLY A 125 -11.01 9.04 11.44
CA GLY A 125 -10.47 9.77 12.58
C GLY A 125 -9.28 9.10 13.27
N GLY A 126 -8.52 8.25 12.56
CA GLY A 126 -7.40 7.50 13.15
C GLY A 126 -7.78 6.11 13.66
N HIS A 127 -8.98 5.61 13.34
CA HIS A 127 -9.45 4.27 13.71
C HIS A 127 -9.60 3.33 12.51
N GLY A 128 -9.04 3.72 11.36
CA GLY A 128 -9.15 2.97 10.13
C GLY A 128 -8.17 1.79 10.03
N TYR A 129 -7.09 1.76 10.79
CA TYR A 129 -6.07 0.72 10.67
C TYR A 129 -6.62 -0.67 11.06
N LEU A 130 -6.43 -1.64 10.16
CA LEU A 130 -6.88 -3.02 10.37
C LEU A 130 -5.76 -3.95 10.86
N GLY A 131 -4.51 -3.61 10.55
CA GLY A 131 -3.35 -4.49 10.76
C GLY A 131 -2.52 -4.61 9.49
N TRP A 132 -1.60 -5.59 9.50
CA TRP A 132 -0.71 -5.87 8.38
C TRP A 132 -0.77 -7.34 7.94
N SER A 133 -0.24 -7.64 6.75
CA SER A 133 -0.04 -9.00 6.29
C SER A 133 1.31 -9.20 5.61
N ASP A 134 1.72 -10.46 5.49
CA ASP A 134 2.70 -10.86 4.48
C ASP A 134 2.32 -10.31 3.09
N PRO A 135 3.29 -9.99 2.23
CA PRO A 135 3.04 -9.39 0.91
C PRO A 135 2.60 -10.45 -0.11
N VAL A 136 1.45 -11.07 0.13
CA VAL A 136 0.88 -12.09 -0.74
C VAL A 136 0.02 -11.43 -1.81
N CYS A 137 0.22 -11.81 -3.07
CA CYS A 137 -0.62 -11.39 -4.19
C CYS A 137 -1.07 -12.65 -4.95
N ALA A 138 -2.26 -12.62 -5.52
CA ALA A 138 -2.85 -13.72 -6.29
C ALA A 138 -3.00 -13.40 -7.79
N GLY A 139 -2.49 -12.24 -8.22
CA GLY A 139 -2.65 -11.74 -9.58
C GLY A 139 -1.66 -12.32 -10.58
N ALA A 140 -1.77 -11.87 -11.82
CA ALA A 140 -0.82 -12.24 -12.87
C ALA A 140 0.53 -11.52 -12.63
N LEU A 141 1.64 -12.24 -12.83
CA LEU A 141 2.98 -11.63 -12.84
C LEU A 141 3.17 -10.77 -14.08
N LEU A 142 4.02 -9.75 -13.96
CA LEU A 142 4.51 -9.02 -15.12
C LEU A 142 5.48 -9.87 -15.95
N PRO A 143 5.58 -9.59 -17.25
CA PRO A 143 6.65 -10.15 -18.07
C PRO A 143 8.03 -9.84 -17.46
N ALA A 144 8.95 -10.79 -17.58
CA ALA A 144 10.32 -10.61 -17.13
C ALA A 144 10.93 -9.34 -17.74
N GLY A 145 11.51 -8.48 -16.89
CA GLY A 145 12.15 -7.22 -17.32
C GLY A 145 11.23 -6.01 -17.40
N ALA A 146 9.94 -6.13 -17.06
CA ALA A 146 9.06 -4.96 -16.93
C ALA A 146 9.59 -3.99 -15.85
N ARG A 147 9.83 -2.74 -16.24
CA ARG A 147 10.24 -1.66 -15.33
C ARG A 147 9.05 -0.80 -14.92
N PRO A 148 9.10 -0.13 -13.75
CA PRO A 148 8.14 0.91 -13.41
C PRO A 148 8.03 1.94 -14.52
N VAL A 149 6.81 2.18 -15.00
CA VAL A 149 6.54 3.31 -15.90
C VAL A 149 6.38 4.53 -15.01
N VAL A 150 7.48 5.26 -14.83
CA VAL A 150 7.53 6.52 -14.08
C VAL A 150 7.39 7.66 -15.09
N THR A 151 6.16 7.92 -15.54
CA THR A 151 5.89 9.11 -16.37
C THR A 151 5.46 10.24 -15.44
N GLY A 152 6.39 11.15 -15.17
CA GLY A 152 6.09 12.47 -14.62
C GLY A 152 5.89 13.46 -15.76
N SER A 153 4.76 14.15 -15.77
CA SER A 153 4.56 15.43 -16.48
C SER A 153 4.24 16.47 -15.44
#